data_AF-A0A4V5NPW2-F1
#
_entry.id   AF-A0A4V5NPW2-F1
#
_cell.length_a   1.000
_cell.length_b   1.000
_cell.length_c   1.000
_cell.angle_alpha   90.00
_cell.angle_beta   90.00
_cell.angle_gamma   90.00
#
_symmetry.space_group_name_H-M   'P 1'
#
loop_
_entity.id
_entity.type
_entity.pdbx_description
1 polymer ?
#
loop_
_entity_poly.entity_id
_entity_poly.type
_entity_poly.pdbx_seq_one_letter_code
_entity_poly.pdbx_strand_id
1 'polypeptide(L)'
;MTEGVVRKIDKDAGEITLKNGEIKNLNMPPMTMFYTVHDKSLLDAVQTGEKVKFKVINEGGKFVITDIPLLQHRRNDLCSADA
;
A
#
# COMPACT_ATOMS: atom_id res chain seq x y z
N MET A 1 0.70 11.58 -4.25
CA MET A 1 0.51 10.19 -3.76
C MET A 1 -0.25 9.43 -4.82
N THR A 2 0.00 8.13 -4.90
CA THR A 2 -0.56 7.24 -5.93
C THR A 2 -1.63 6.36 -5.30
N GLU A 3 -2.75 6.17 -5.97
CA GLU A 3 -3.78 5.21 -5.54
C GLU A 3 -3.45 3.81 -6.08
N GLY A 4 -3.73 2.79 -5.29
CA GLY A 4 -3.62 1.41 -5.73
C GLY A 4 -4.50 0.47 -4.93
N VAL A 5 -4.59 -0.75 -5.45
CA VAL A 5 -5.32 -1.85 -4.80
C VAL A 5 -4.33 -2.92 -4.38
N VAL A 6 -4.36 -3.31 -3.11
CA VAL A 6 -3.53 -4.40 -2.59
C VAL A 6 -3.97 -5.70 -3.25
N ARG A 7 -3.03 -6.38 -3.90
CA ARG A 7 -3.28 -7.69 -4.54
C ARG A 7 -2.67 -8.82 -3.72
N LYS A 8 -1.47 -8.63 -3.21
CA LYS A 8 -0.74 -9.60 -2.40
C LYS A 8 0.16 -8.85 -1.43
N ILE A 9 0.31 -9.38 -0.22
CA ILE A 9 1.21 -8.87 0.80
C ILE A 9 2.22 -9.96 1.11
N ASP A 10 3.51 -9.65 1.02
CA ASP A 10 4.61 -10.56 1.34
C ASP A 10 5.40 -10.00 2.53
N LYS A 11 4.98 -10.38 3.74
CA LYS A 11 5.57 -9.87 4.99
C LYS A 11 6.97 -10.43 5.23
N ASP A 12 7.21 -11.65 4.77
CA ASP A 12 8.50 -12.31 4.86
C ASP A 12 9.54 -11.54 4.04
N ALA A 13 9.22 -11.23 2.78
CA ALA A 13 10.08 -10.43 1.92
C ALA A 13 10.07 -8.92 2.24
N GLY A 14 9.02 -8.40 2.88
CA GLY A 14 8.83 -6.94 3.02
C GLY A 14 8.40 -6.28 1.71
N GLU A 15 7.58 -7.00 0.93
CA GLU A 15 7.12 -6.57 -0.38
C GLU A 15 5.59 -6.59 -0.44
N ILE A 16 5.04 -5.71 -1.27
CA ILE A 16 3.61 -5.65 -1.50
C ILE A 16 3.33 -5.56 -2.99
N THR A 17 2.48 -6.46 -3.48
CA THR A 17 1.98 -6.38 -4.84
C THR A 17 0.75 -5.48 -4.85
N LEU A 18 0.90 -4.33 -5.50
CA LEU A 18 -0.17 -3.36 -5.65
C LEU A 18 -0.50 -3.23 -7.13
N LYS A 19 -1.80 -3.23 -7.44
CA LYS A 19 -2.25 -2.72 -8.73
C LYS A 19 -2.25 -1.20 -8.62
N ASN A 20 -1.18 -0.57 -9.09
CA ASN A 20 -1.08 0.87 -9.12
C ASN A 20 -2.05 1.44 -10.14
N GLY A 21 -2.67 2.57 -9.80
CA GLY A 21 -3.32 3.43 -10.76
C GLY A 21 -2.30 4.13 -11.67
N GLU A 22 -2.79 5.09 -12.44
CA GLU A 22 -1.94 5.99 -13.20
C GLU A 22 -1.00 6.78 -12.26
N ILE A 23 0.30 6.60 -12.42
CA ILE A 23 1.32 7.30 -11.62
C ILE A 23 1.83 8.49 -12.41
N LYS A 24 1.15 9.64 -12.28
CA LYS A 24 1.54 10.87 -12.99
C LYS A 24 2.97 11.32 -12.69
N ASN A 25 3.42 11.13 -11.45
CA ASN A 25 4.77 11.51 -11.01
C ASN A 25 5.89 10.72 -11.70
N LEU A 26 5.61 9.51 -12.17
CA LEU A 26 6.56 8.62 -12.84
C LEU A 26 6.19 8.37 -14.30
N ASN A 27 5.12 9.02 -14.80
CA ASN A 27 4.52 8.82 -16.12
C ASN A 27 4.23 7.33 -16.43
N MET A 28 3.81 6.57 -15.42
CA MET A 28 3.55 5.13 -15.54
C MET A 28 2.04 4.84 -15.66
N PRO A 29 1.63 3.97 -16.59
CA PRO A 29 0.24 3.54 -16.71
C PRO A 29 -0.19 2.65 -15.53
N PRO A 30 -1.50 2.45 -15.33
CA PRO A 30 -2.00 1.53 -14.33
C PRO A 30 -1.54 0.09 -14.63
N MET A 31 -0.67 -0.45 -13.78
CA MET A 31 -0.10 -1.79 -13.92
C MET A 31 -0.10 -2.51 -12.56
N THR A 32 0.16 -3.81 -12.56
CA THR A 32 0.39 -4.58 -11.32
C THR A 32 1.88 -4.79 -11.17
N MET A 33 2.46 -4.24 -10.11
CA MET A 33 3.88 -4.36 -9.84
C MET A 33 4.09 -4.61 -8.34
N PHE A 34 5.21 -5.24 -8.00
CA PHE A 34 5.62 -5.39 -6.61
C PHE A 34 6.45 -4.18 -6.20
N TYR A 35 6.25 -3.75 -4.96
CA TYR A 35 6.93 -2.63 -4.36
C TYR A 35 7.51 -3.08 -3.03
N THR A 36 8.75 -2.74 -2.76
CA THR A 36 9.36 -2.97 -1.45
C THR A 36 8.89 -1.89 -0.50
N VAL A 37 8.48 -2.25 0.71
CA VAL A 37 8.17 -1.24 1.74
C VAL A 37 9.42 -0.89 2.51
N HIS A 38 9.57 0.39 2.87
CA HIS A 38 10.63 0.82 3.77
C HIS A 38 10.44 0.22 5.18
N ASP A 39 9.19 0.10 5.61
CA ASP A 39 8.82 -0.45 6.91
C ASP A 39 7.77 -1.57 6.74
N LYS A 40 8.09 -2.76 7.26
CA LYS A 40 7.22 -3.94 7.20
C LYS A 40 5.93 -3.75 7.99
N SER A 41 5.92 -2.90 9.03
CA SER A 41 4.71 -2.61 9.80
C SER A 41 3.63 -1.91 8.97
N LEU A 42 3.99 -1.28 7.85
CA LEU A 42 3.01 -0.74 6.89
C LEU A 42 2.16 -1.86 6.26
N LEU A 43 2.72 -3.07 6.11
CA LEU A 43 2.02 -4.23 5.58
C LEU A 43 0.97 -4.80 6.54
N ASP A 44 1.10 -4.53 7.84
CA ASP A 44 0.13 -4.93 8.85
C ASP A 44 -1.09 -4.00 8.88
N ALA A 45 -0.90 -2.76 8.42
CA ALA A 45 -1.96 -1.76 8.36
C ALA A 45 -2.93 -1.98 7.19
N VAL A 46 -2.51 -2.70 6.14
CA VAL A 46 -3.26 -2.90 4.90
C VAL A 46 -3.72 -4.34 4.72
N GLN A 47 -4.81 -4.55 3.97
CA GLN A 47 -5.30 -5.89 3.65
C GLN A 47 -5.42 -6.12 2.14
N THR A 48 -5.32 -7.38 1.71
CA THR A 48 -5.54 -7.75 0.30
C THR A 48 -6.95 -7.39 -0.15
N GLY A 49 -7.08 -6.74 -1.29
CA GLY A 49 -8.34 -6.21 -1.82
C GLY A 49 -8.64 -4.77 -1.42
N GLU A 50 -7.87 -4.20 -0.49
CA GLU A 50 -8.09 -2.84 -0.01
C GLU A 50 -7.54 -1.78 -0.98
N LYS A 51 -8.23 -0.65 -1.06
CA LYS A 51 -7.76 0.54 -1.78
C LYS A 51 -6.92 1.39 -0.84
N VAL A 52 -5.69 1.65 -1.23
CA VAL A 52 -4.73 2.42 -0.44
C VAL A 52 -4.13 3.56 -1.27
N LYS A 53 -3.72 4.64 -0.62
CA LYS A 53 -2.80 5.60 -1.20
C LYS A 53 -1.40 5.26 -0.71
N PHE A 54 -0.43 5.30 -1.60
CA PHE A 54 0.96 5.07 -1.25
C PHE A 54 1.86 6.11 -1.90
N LYS A 55 2.99 6.38 -1.25
CA LYS A 55 4.07 7.19 -1.77
C LYS A 55 5.21 6.26 -2.13
N VAL A 56 5.54 6.23 -3.42
CA VAL A 56 6.65 5.47 -3.96
C VAL A 56 7.75 6.43 -4.41
N ILE A 57 8.98 6.08 -4.11
CA ILE A 57 10.17 6.76 -4.60
C ILE A 57 10.99 5.77 -5.44
N ASN A 58 11.72 6.30 -6.42
CA ASN A 58 12.70 5.53 -7.17
C ASN A 58 14.08 5.83 -6.57
N GLU A 59 14.62 4.87 -5.82
CA GLU A 59 15.99 4.94 -5.30
C GLU A 59 16.87 3.98 -6.10
N GLY A 60 17.69 4.53 -7.00
CA GLY A 60 18.68 3.75 -7.75
C GLY A 60 18.07 2.64 -8.63
N GLY A 61 16.85 2.83 -9.13
CA GLY A 61 16.14 1.84 -9.94
C GLY A 61 15.22 0.91 -9.14
N LYS A 62 15.15 1.05 -7.81
CA LYS A 62 14.23 0.31 -6.95
C LYS A 62 13.06 1.19 -6.53
N PHE A 63 11.85 0.63 -6.62
CA PHE A 63 10.64 1.31 -6.18
C PHE A 63 10.36 0.98 -4.71
N VAL A 64 10.61 1.96 -3.85
CA VAL A 64 10.44 1.83 -2.40
C VAL A 64 9.23 2.65 -1.95
N ILE A 65 8.32 2.01 -1.21
CA ILE A 65 7.20 2.68 -0.58
C ILE A 65 7.66 3.23 0.77
N THR A 66 7.59 4.55 0.92
CA THR A 66 7.94 5.22 2.18
C THR A 66 6.72 5.40 3.07
N ASP A 67 5.54 5.54 2.48
CA ASP A 67 4.29 5.83 3.20
C ASP A 67 3.11 5.14 2.54
N ILE A 68 2.22 4.57 3.35
CA ILE A 68 0.91 4.06 2.92
C ILE A 68 -0.19 4.64 3.81
N PRO A 69 -0.66 5.87 3.55
CA PRO A 69 -1.87 6.37 4.19
C PRO A 69 -3.07 5.53 3.74
N LEU A 70 -3.64 4.79 4.68
CA LEU A 70 -4.92 4.12 4.49
C LEU A 70 -5.98 5.15 4.09
N LEU A 71 -6.66 4.91 2.98
CA LEU A 71 -7.89 5.62 2.65
C LEU A 71 -8.98 5.08 3.57
N GLN A 72 -8.99 5.56 4.82
CA GLN A 72 -9.90 5.08 5.84
C GLN A 72 -11.36 5.11 5.36
N HIS A 73 -11.92 3.92 5.23
CA HIS A 73 -13.20 3.60 5.89
C HIS A 73 -12.91 2.55 6.97
N ARG A 74 -12.00 2.88 7.91
CA ARG A 74 -11.98 2.16 9.19
C ARG A 74 -13.25 2.62 9.90
N ARG A 75 -14.35 1.90 9.67
CA ARG A 75 -15.46 1.89 10.62
C ARG A 75 -14.83 1.31 11.88
N ASN A 76 -14.37 2.21 12.74
CA ASN A 76 -13.90 1.92 14.06
C ASN A 76 -15.14 1.50 14.85
N ASP A 77 -15.66 0.29 14.58
CA ASP A 77 -16.51 -0.40 15.54
C ASP A 77 -15.62 -0.75 16.72
N LEU A 78 -15.41 0.24 17.58
CA LEU A 78 -15.43 0.03 19.01
C LEU A 78 -16.76 -0.66 19.30
N CYS A 79 -16.75 -1.99 19.19
CA CYS A 79 -17.60 -2.83 19.98
C CYS A 79 -17.17 -2.58 21.42
N SER A 80 -17.71 -1.54 22.04
CA SER A 80 -17.72 -1.40 23.49
C SER A 80 -18.60 -2.53 23.99
N ALA A 81 -17.96 -3.66 24.23
CA ALA A 81 -18.43 -4.63 25.19
C ALA A 81 -18.48 -3.92 26.55
N ASP A 82 -19.67 -3.57 27.00
CA ASP A 82 -19.99 -3.55 28.42
C ASP A 82 -21.30 -4.31 28.56
N ALA A 83 -21.14 -5.51 29.09
CA ALA A 83 -22.18 -6.43 29.52
C ALA A 83 -22.76 -6.00 30.88
#